data_AF-A0AAD3NFD9-F1
#
_entry.id   AF-A0AAD3NFD9-F1
#
_cell.length_a   1.000
_cell.length_b   1.000
_cell.length_c   1.000
_cell.angle_alpha   90.00
_cell.angle_beta   90.00
_cell.angle_gamma   90.00
#
_symmetry.space_group_name_H-M   'P 1'
#
loop_
_entity.id
_entity.type
_entity.pdbx_description
1 polymer ?
#
loop_
_entity_poly.entity_id
_entity_poly.type
_entity_poly.pdbx_seq_one_letter_code
_entity_poly.pdbx_strand_id
1 'polypeptide(L)'
;MMATAGSETTSSQLPTSRDRRLVDKALKRLDKLHELCTNPRLGLRNSPPYLPELVSETTALLTRVWEPYRGLKAAGGQVPRGDEANYLKVHARNLLDKTDRAVLLFKEGREKIFEDTSSYRRNLTKLSLLFSHMLWEMKAMFPDGSFQGDTYRVTKTEAEKFWWQSFGN
;
A
#
# COMPACT_ATOMS: atom_id res chain seq x y z
N MET A 1 -32.64 34.15 -6.86
CA MET A 1 -32.28 32.89 -7.54
C MET A 1 -31.17 32.25 -6.73
N MET A 2 -31.48 31.23 -5.94
CA MET A 2 -30.48 30.49 -5.15
C MET A 2 -29.84 29.43 -6.04
N ALA A 3 -28.51 29.47 -6.14
CA ALA A 3 -27.72 28.43 -6.79
C ALA A 3 -27.63 27.23 -5.83
N THR A 4 -28.30 26.15 -6.17
CA THR A 4 -28.16 24.85 -5.52
C THR A 4 -26.80 24.27 -5.89
N ALA A 5 -25.91 24.15 -4.91
CA ALA A 5 -24.66 23.43 -5.03
C ALA A 5 -24.94 21.97 -5.39
N GLY A 6 -24.33 21.49 -6.47
CA GLY A 6 -24.33 20.08 -6.83
C GLY A 6 -23.56 19.30 -5.77
N SER A 7 -24.26 18.45 -5.03
CA SER A 7 -23.63 17.36 -4.29
C SER A 7 -23.22 16.31 -5.33
N GLU A 8 -21.96 16.34 -5.75
CA GLU A 8 -21.37 15.22 -6.46
C GLU A 8 -21.23 14.07 -5.47
N THR A 9 -22.22 13.17 -5.48
CA THR A 9 -22.11 11.85 -4.86
C THR A 9 -20.88 11.14 -5.43
N THR A 10 -19.77 11.11 -4.69
CA THR A 10 -18.63 10.23 -4.92
C THR A 10 -19.15 8.81 -4.86
N SER A 11 -19.40 8.23 -6.04
CA SER A 11 -19.90 6.89 -6.21
C SER A 11 -18.95 5.91 -5.51
N SER A 12 -19.44 5.29 -4.44
CA SER A 12 -18.77 4.25 -3.65
C SER A 12 -18.67 2.96 -4.49
N GLN A 13 -17.90 3.01 -5.58
CA GLN A 13 -17.76 1.89 -6.51
C GLN A 13 -16.89 0.81 -5.87
N LEU A 14 -17.55 -0.31 -5.53
CA LEU A 14 -16.93 -1.57 -5.12
C LEU A 14 -15.64 -1.88 -5.91
N PRO A 15 -14.58 -2.38 -5.24
CA PRO A 15 -13.39 -2.85 -5.92
C PRO A 15 -13.73 -3.85 -7.03
N THR A 16 -13.21 -3.57 -8.24
CA THR A 16 -13.56 -4.35 -9.43
C THR A 16 -12.79 -5.67 -9.50
N SER A 17 -13.18 -6.55 -10.42
CA SER A 17 -12.40 -7.77 -10.71
C SER A 17 -10.97 -7.46 -11.18
N ARG A 18 -10.77 -6.32 -11.87
CA ARG A 18 -9.45 -5.84 -12.28
C ARG A 18 -8.61 -5.47 -11.06
N ASP A 19 -9.19 -4.79 -10.08
CA ASP A 19 -8.47 -4.36 -8.88
C ASP A 19 -8.04 -5.58 -8.04
N ARG A 20 -8.91 -6.58 -7.90
CA ARG A 20 -8.55 -7.86 -7.24
C ARG A 20 -7.38 -8.56 -7.94
N ARG A 21 -7.37 -8.60 -9.27
CA ARG A 21 -6.24 -9.16 -10.04
C ARG A 21 -4.94 -8.39 -9.83
N LEU A 22 -4.99 -7.08 -9.59
CA LEU A 22 -3.79 -6.30 -9.26
C LEU A 22 -3.23 -6.69 -7.90
N VAL A 23 -4.10 -6.89 -6.91
CA VAL A 23 -3.72 -7.33 -5.56
C VAL A 23 -3.12 -8.73 -5.59
N ASP A 24 -3.73 -9.67 -6.32
CA ASP A 24 -3.17 -11.02 -6.47
C ASP A 24 -1.79 -11.00 -7.14
N LYS A 25 -1.56 -10.08 -8.09
CA LYS A 25 -0.24 -9.86 -8.67
C LYS A 25 0.74 -9.27 -7.67
N ALA A 26 0.31 -8.27 -6.89
CA ALA A 26 1.13 -7.64 -5.87
C ALA A 26 1.58 -8.66 -4.82
N LEU A 27 0.67 -9.50 -4.31
CA LEU A 27 0.97 -10.58 -3.37
C LEU A 27 2.04 -11.53 -3.93
N LYS A 28 1.85 -12.05 -5.15
CA LYS A 28 2.85 -12.91 -5.80
C LYS A 28 4.21 -12.26 -5.98
N ARG A 29 4.24 -10.94 -6.20
CA ARG A 29 5.48 -10.17 -6.34
C ARG A 29 6.14 -9.92 -4.98
N LEU A 30 5.36 -9.70 -3.93
CA LEU A 30 5.84 -9.58 -2.56
C LEU A 30 6.46 -10.89 -2.08
N ASP A 31 5.82 -12.03 -2.37
CA ASP A 31 6.39 -13.36 -2.09
C ASP A 31 7.77 -13.50 -2.75
N LYS A 32 7.87 -13.12 -4.04
CA LYS A 32 9.14 -13.17 -4.75
C LYS A 32 10.18 -12.21 -4.15
N LEU A 33 9.77 -11.01 -3.78
CA LEU A 33 10.64 -10.03 -3.15
C LEU A 33 11.14 -10.53 -1.79
N HIS A 34 10.29 -11.20 -1.01
CA HIS A 34 10.63 -11.80 0.28
C HIS A 34 11.73 -12.86 0.13
N GLU A 35 11.62 -13.76 -0.85
CA GLU A 35 12.68 -14.73 -1.17
C GLU A 35 14.01 -14.04 -1.51
N LEU A 36 13.96 -12.94 -2.27
CA LEU A 36 15.15 -12.22 -2.69
C LEU A 36 15.81 -11.50 -1.51
N CYS A 37 15.04 -10.81 -0.67
CA CYS A 37 15.57 -10.01 0.43
C CYS A 37 15.98 -10.83 1.67
N THR A 38 15.55 -12.09 1.76
CA THR A 38 15.99 -13.05 2.80
C THR A 38 17.29 -13.77 2.44
N ASN A 39 17.87 -13.51 1.26
CA ASN A 39 19.15 -14.09 0.87
C ASN A 39 20.28 -13.65 1.84
N PRO A 40 20.97 -14.59 2.53
CA PRO A 40 22.01 -14.26 3.49
C PRO A 40 23.17 -13.43 2.91
N ARG A 41 23.46 -13.57 1.61
CA ARG A 41 24.52 -12.82 0.91
C ARG A 41 24.25 -11.31 0.88
N LEU A 42 23.01 -10.88 1.05
CA LEU A 42 22.70 -9.45 1.14
C LEU A 42 23.21 -8.83 2.43
N GLY A 43 23.37 -9.60 3.52
CA GLY A 43 23.80 -9.04 4.80
C GLY A 43 22.90 -7.89 5.29
N LEU A 44 21.59 -7.96 5.06
CA LEU A 44 20.66 -6.95 5.57
C LEU A 44 20.67 -6.99 7.10
N ARG A 45 20.99 -5.85 7.71
CA ARG A 45 20.94 -5.70 9.17
C ARG A 45 19.48 -5.68 9.63
N ASN A 46 19.21 -6.35 10.75
CA ASN A 46 17.91 -6.32 11.39
C ASN A 46 17.71 -4.98 12.13
N SER A 47 17.60 -3.90 11.36
CA SER A 47 17.41 -2.54 11.84
C SER A 47 16.38 -1.85 10.94
N PRO A 48 15.46 -1.05 11.49
CA PRO A 48 14.51 -0.30 10.67
C PRO A 48 15.21 0.62 9.65
N PRO A 49 14.74 0.69 8.39
CA PRO A 49 13.69 -0.14 7.78
C PRO A 49 14.21 -1.53 7.36
N TYR A 50 13.71 -2.61 8.00
CA TYR A 50 14.12 -3.98 7.68
C TYR A 50 13.20 -4.61 6.63
N LEU A 51 13.69 -4.72 5.39
CA LEU A 51 12.87 -5.09 4.23
C LEU A 51 12.12 -6.43 4.34
N PRO A 52 12.73 -7.54 4.82
CA PRO A 52 12.01 -8.82 4.93
C PRO A 52 10.77 -8.74 5.80
N GLU A 53 10.87 -8.11 6.97
CA GLU A 53 9.76 -7.89 7.88
C GLU A 53 8.70 -6.97 7.26
N LEU A 54 9.12 -5.85 6.65
CA LEU A 54 8.20 -4.95 5.96
C LEU A 54 7.38 -5.64 4.87
N VAL A 55 8.02 -6.49 4.06
CA VAL A 55 7.36 -7.25 2.99
C VAL A 55 6.37 -8.27 3.58
N SER A 56 6.77 -8.98 4.64
CA SER A 56 5.92 -9.95 5.32
C SER A 56 4.68 -9.28 5.94
N GLU A 57 4.88 -8.19 6.69
CA GLU A 57 3.79 -7.43 7.30
C GLU A 57 2.85 -6.81 6.25
N THR A 58 3.40 -6.27 5.17
CA THR A 58 2.60 -5.74 4.06
C THR A 58 1.74 -6.83 3.43
N THR A 59 2.29 -8.03 3.24
CA THR A 59 1.56 -9.18 2.67
C THR A 59 0.40 -9.60 3.58
N ALA A 60 0.63 -9.67 4.90
CA ALA A 60 -0.38 -10.01 5.88
C ALA A 60 -1.50 -8.95 5.94
N LEU A 61 -1.14 -7.66 6.01
CA LEU A 61 -2.10 -6.56 6.06
C LEU A 61 -2.92 -6.47 4.77
N LEU A 62 -2.26 -6.55 3.61
CA LEU A 62 -2.93 -6.52 2.31
C LEU A 62 -3.92 -7.68 2.16
N THR A 63 -3.53 -8.88 2.60
CA THR A 63 -4.41 -10.06 2.58
C THR A 63 -5.64 -9.86 3.46
N ARG A 64 -5.45 -9.33 4.68
CA ARG A 64 -6.54 -9.05 5.62
C ARG A 64 -7.51 -8.01 5.08
N VAL A 65 -7.00 -6.87 4.60
CA VAL A 65 -7.82 -5.75 4.13
C VAL A 65 -8.60 -6.10 2.86
N TRP A 66 -8.08 -6.98 2.01
CA TRP A 66 -8.77 -7.42 0.80
C TRP A 66 -9.65 -8.66 0.97
N GLU A 67 -9.69 -9.27 2.15
CA GLU A 67 -10.48 -10.46 2.46
C GLU A 67 -11.99 -10.26 2.21
N PRO A 68 -12.62 -9.14 2.64
CA PRO A 68 -14.05 -8.89 2.40
C PRO A 68 -14.42 -8.78 0.91
N TYR A 69 -13.42 -8.53 0.05
CA TYR A 69 -13.59 -8.35 -1.38
C TYR A 69 -13.28 -9.63 -2.18
N ARG A 70 -12.90 -10.76 -1.56
CA ARG A 70 -12.68 -12.04 -2.27
C ARG A 70 -13.99 -12.84 -2.48
N GLY A 71 -14.18 -13.38 -3.68
CA GLY A 71 -15.13 -14.46 -3.98
C GLY A 71 -16.60 -14.08 -4.23
N LEU A 72 -17.44 -15.10 -4.53
CA LEU A 72 -18.88 -14.98 -4.86
C LEU A 72 -19.76 -14.44 -3.72
N LYS A 73 -19.22 -14.31 -2.49
CA LYS A 73 -19.89 -13.66 -1.35
C LYS A 73 -20.08 -12.15 -1.52
N ALA A 74 -19.64 -11.57 -2.63
CA ALA A 74 -19.97 -10.21 -3.04
C ALA A 74 -21.49 -9.96 -3.23
N ALA A 75 -22.33 -11.00 -3.22
CA ALA A 75 -23.79 -10.85 -3.13
C ALA A 75 -24.28 -10.36 -1.73
N GLY A 76 -23.41 -10.35 -0.72
CA GLY A 76 -23.60 -9.69 0.58
C GLY A 76 -22.31 -9.06 1.11
N GLY A 77 -21.40 -8.67 0.21
CA GLY A 77 -20.06 -8.19 0.54
C GLY A 77 -20.09 -6.84 1.25
N GLN A 78 -19.09 -6.60 2.11
CA GLN A 78 -18.92 -5.33 2.80
C GLN A 78 -18.91 -4.19 1.79
N VAL A 79 -19.84 -3.24 1.97
CA VAL A 79 -19.86 -2.01 1.16
C VAL A 79 -18.68 -1.16 1.63
N PRO A 80 -17.77 -0.76 0.71
CA PRO A 80 -16.65 0.10 1.06
C PRO A 80 -17.15 1.39 1.69
N ARG A 81 -16.51 1.80 2.78
CA ARG A 81 -16.90 3.01 3.52
C ARG A 81 -16.18 4.24 2.97
N GLY A 82 -16.90 5.33 2.71
CA GLY A 82 -16.32 6.57 2.21
C GLY A 82 -15.43 6.33 0.99
N ASP A 83 -14.19 6.79 1.06
CA ASP A 83 -13.18 6.63 0.00
C ASP A 83 -12.37 5.33 0.04
N GLU A 84 -12.77 4.34 0.85
CA GLU A 84 -12.05 3.07 1.00
C GLU A 84 -11.71 2.42 -0.35
N ALA A 85 -12.69 2.32 -1.24
CA ALA A 85 -12.48 1.69 -2.54
C ALA A 85 -11.47 2.46 -3.41
N ASN A 86 -11.46 3.80 -3.34
CA ASN A 86 -10.54 4.64 -4.08
C ASN A 86 -9.12 4.52 -3.52
N TYR A 87 -8.99 4.61 -2.19
CA TYR A 87 -7.73 4.41 -1.49
C TYR A 87 -7.13 3.04 -1.83
N LEU A 88 -7.91 1.96 -1.71
CA LEU A 88 -7.46 0.60 -1.99
C LEU A 88 -6.97 0.42 -3.43
N LYS A 89 -7.66 1.01 -4.41
CA LYS A 89 -7.25 0.97 -5.82
C LYS A 89 -5.90 1.66 -6.04
N VAL A 90 -5.71 2.84 -5.45
CA VAL A 90 -4.46 3.61 -5.56
C VAL A 90 -3.32 2.88 -4.85
N HIS A 91 -3.56 2.43 -3.61
CA HIS A 91 -2.58 1.71 -2.81
C HIS A 91 -2.13 0.42 -3.50
N ALA A 92 -3.07 -0.41 -4.00
CA ALA A 92 -2.72 -1.66 -4.68
C ALA A 92 -1.88 -1.46 -5.94
N ARG A 93 -2.17 -0.41 -6.74
CA ARG A 93 -1.36 -0.06 -7.93
C ARG A 93 0.03 0.41 -7.52
N ASN A 94 0.11 1.35 -6.58
CA ASN A 94 1.39 1.85 -6.09
C ASN A 94 2.27 0.74 -5.52
N LEU A 95 1.69 -0.15 -4.71
CA LEU A 95 2.39 -1.29 -4.12
C LEU A 95 2.91 -2.26 -5.17
N LEU A 96 2.09 -2.59 -6.18
CA LEU A 96 2.53 -3.43 -7.30
C LEU A 96 3.71 -2.80 -8.04
N ASP A 97 3.62 -1.52 -8.40
CA ASP A 97 4.68 -0.80 -9.13
C ASP A 97 5.99 -0.76 -8.33
N LYS A 98 5.93 -0.49 -7.01
CA LYS A 98 7.11 -0.48 -6.14
C LYS A 98 7.72 -1.87 -5.97
N THR A 99 6.88 -2.90 -5.89
CA THR A 99 7.34 -4.29 -5.77
C THR A 99 7.96 -4.79 -7.06
N ASP A 100 7.36 -4.50 -8.22
CA ASP A 100 7.95 -4.80 -9.53
C ASP A 100 9.30 -4.07 -9.70
N ARG A 101 9.40 -2.79 -9.28
CA ARG A 101 10.67 -2.07 -9.32
C ARG A 101 11.73 -2.69 -8.41
N ALA A 102 11.34 -3.16 -7.23
CA ALA A 102 12.26 -3.85 -6.31
C ALA A 102 12.76 -5.17 -6.92
N VAL A 103 11.87 -6.00 -7.44
CA VAL A 103 12.24 -7.26 -8.10
C VAL A 103 13.14 -7.00 -9.32
N LEU A 104 12.84 -5.96 -10.10
CA LEU A 104 13.66 -5.56 -11.24
C LEU A 104 15.06 -5.11 -10.78
N LEU A 105 15.17 -4.39 -9.66
CA LEU A 105 16.45 -3.95 -9.09
C LEU A 105 17.36 -5.15 -8.75
N PHE A 106 16.80 -6.24 -8.22
CA PHE A 106 17.54 -7.50 -8.02
C PHE A 106 18.03 -8.10 -9.33
N LYS A 107 17.16 -8.13 -10.35
CA LYS A 107 17.49 -8.67 -11.68
C LYS A 107 18.59 -7.87 -12.39
N GLU A 108 18.52 -6.54 -12.32
CA GLU A 108 19.49 -5.63 -12.94
C GLU A 108 20.80 -5.58 -12.16
N GLY A 109 20.72 -5.59 -10.82
CA GLY A 109 21.88 -5.49 -9.94
C GLY A 109 22.78 -6.73 -9.99
N ARG A 110 22.21 -7.92 -10.15
CA ARG A 110 22.94 -9.20 -10.12
C ARG A 110 23.90 -9.23 -8.92
N GLU A 111 25.21 -9.40 -9.15
CA GLU A 111 26.21 -9.42 -8.08
C GLU A 111 26.34 -8.09 -7.33
N LYS A 112 26.11 -6.96 -8.01
CA LYS A 112 26.25 -5.62 -7.41
C LYS A 112 25.26 -5.38 -6.28
N ILE A 113 24.14 -6.10 -6.19
CA ILE A 113 23.20 -5.90 -5.08
C ILE A 113 23.74 -6.42 -3.74
N PHE A 114 24.71 -7.34 -3.78
CA PHE A 114 25.39 -7.87 -2.60
C PHE A 114 26.56 -6.98 -2.16
N GLU A 115 26.98 -6.03 -2.99
CA GLU A 115 28.00 -5.03 -2.65
C GLU A 115 27.37 -3.87 -1.87
N ASP A 116 27.72 -3.73 -0.58
CA ASP A 116 27.14 -2.73 0.33
C ASP A 116 27.24 -1.28 -0.18
N THR A 117 28.31 -0.94 -0.90
CA THR A 117 28.60 0.42 -1.40
C THR A 117 27.96 0.72 -2.76
N SER A 118 27.34 -0.27 -3.41
CA SER A 118 26.83 -0.11 -4.77
C SER A 118 25.60 0.80 -4.85
N SER A 119 25.37 1.37 -6.03
CA SER A 119 24.12 2.12 -6.29
C SER A 119 22.88 1.24 -6.17
N TYR A 120 22.97 -0.05 -6.49
CA TYR A 120 21.87 -1.00 -6.35
C TYR A 120 21.50 -1.21 -4.89
N ARG A 121 22.49 -1.33 -4.00
CA ARG A 121 22.22 -1.46 -2.57
C ARG A 121 21.62 -0.18 -1.98
N ARG A 122 22.13 1.00 -2.35
CA ARG A 122 21.53 2.28 -1.96
C ARG A 122 20.08 2.41 -2.44
N ASN A 123 19.79 2.00 -3.67
CA ASN A 123 18.44 2.00 -4.21
C ASN A 123 17.52 1.01 -3.48
N LEU A 124 18.03 -0.15 -3.05
CA LEU A 124 17.30 -1.10 -2.24
C LEU A 124 16.96 -0.53 -0.86
N THR A 125 17.90 0.18 -0.22
CA THR A 125 17.64 0.91 1.04
C THR A 125 16.54 1.96 0.86
N LYS A 126 16.59 2.74 -0.23
CA LYS A 126 15.53 3.72 -0.56
C LYS A 126 14.17 3.05 -0.75
N LEU A 127 14.12 1.91 -1.44
CA LEU A 127 12.89 1.14 -1.59
C LEU A 127 12.38 0.60 -0.25
N SER A 128 13.28 0.14 0.63
CA SER A 128 12.91 -0.34 1.97
C SER A 128 12.25 0.77 2.80
N LEU A 129 12.75 2.00 2.69
CA LEU A 129 12.11 3.16 3.31
C LEU A 129 10.71 3.45 2.71
N LEU A 130 10.56 3.35 1.39
CA LEU A 130 9.26 3.50 0.73
C LEU A 130 8.26 2.42 1.16
N PHE A 131 8.69 1.17 1.29
CA PHE A 131 7.84 0.09 1.84
C PHE A 131 7.40 0.38 3.26
N SER A 132 8.31 0.88 4.11
CA SER A 132 7.96 1.32 5.46
C SER A 132 6.86 2.38 5.44
N HIS A 133 7.00 3.42 4.62
CA HIS A 133 5.98 4.47 4.51
C HIS A 133 4.63 3.96 4.00
N MET A 134 4.63 3.11 2.96
CA MET A 134 3.39 2.52 2.43
C MET A 134 2.69 1.64 3.47
N LEU A 135 3.45 0.85 4.23
CA LEU A 135 2.91 0.00 5.29
C LEU A 135 2.30 0.83 6.42
N TRP A 136 3.01 1.86 6.88
CA TRP A 136 2.51 2.74 7.94
C TRP A 136 1.30 3.58 7.50
N GLU A 137 1.29 4.04 6.25
CA GLU A 137 0.09 4.68 5.66
C GLU A 137 -1.11 3.72 5.70
N MET A 138 -0.93 2.48 5.23
CA MET A 138 -2.03 1.50 5.22
C MET A 138 -2.49 1.14 6.64
N LYS A 139 -1.57 0.99 7.60
CA LYS A 139 -1.92 0.79 9.01
C LYS A 139 -2.71 1.96 9.59
N ALA A 140 -2.37 3.19 9.19
CA ALA A 140 -3.06 4.40 9.64
C ALA A 140 -4.47 4.55 9.02
N MET A 141 -4.66 4.07 7.79
CA MET A 141 -5.97 4.05 7.13
C MET A 141 -6.85 2.87 7.56
N PHE A 142 -6.23 1.78 8.02
CA PHE A 142 -6.90 0.56 8.50
C PHE A 142 -6.55 0.20 9.95
N PRO A 143 -6.74 1.10 10.92
CA PRO A 143 -6.57 0.74 12.33
C PRO A 143 -7.54 -0.40 12.67
N ASP A 144 -7.03 -1.41 13.37
CA ASP A 144 -7.75 -2.64 13.72
C ASP A 144 -8.36 -3.39 12.52
N GLY A 145 -7.87 -3.14 11.30
CA GLY A 145 -8.33 -3.77 10.06
C GLY A 145 -9.62 -3.21 9.48
N SER A 146 -10.11 -2.08 9.98
CA SER A 146 -11.30 -1.38 9.47
C SER A 146 -10.90 -0.05 8.83
N PHE A 147 -11.51 0.33 7.71
CA PHE A 147 -11.21 1.60 7.09
C PHE A 147 -11.66 2.78 7.97
N GLN A 148 -10.72 3.68 8.24
CA GLN A 148 -10.94 4.92 8.99
C GLN A 148 -10.32 6.14 8.29
N GLY A 149 -10.11 6.06 6.97
CA GLY A 149 -9.60 7.19 6.20
C GLY A 149 -10.55 8.38 6.17
N ASP A 150 -11.87 8.13 6.19
CA ASP A 150 -12.92 9.15 6.27
C ASP A 150 -13.00 9.85 7.63
N THR A 151 -12.33 9.30 8.64
CA THR A 151 -12.22 9.85 9.99
C THR A 151 -10.77 10.09 10.40
N TYR A 152 -9.86 10.16 9.42
CA TYR A 152 -8.43 10.33 9.68
C TYR A 152 -8.16 11.69 10.32
N ARG A 153 -7.45 11.70 11.45
CA ARG A 153 -7.16 12.92 12.21
C ARG A 153 -5.76 13.43 11.90
N VAL A 154 -5.70 14.59 11.24
CA VAL A 154 -4.44 15.28 10.98
C VAL A 154 -3.93 15.89 12.29
N THR A 155 -2.68 15.61 12.66
CA THR A 155 -2.12 16.02 13.97
C THR A 155 -2.14 17.53 14.22
N LYS A 156 -1.98 18.34 13.17
CA LYS A 156 -1.93 19.80 13.26
C LYS A 156 -3.28 20.38 12.87
N THR A 157 -3.91 21.10 13.79
CA THR A 157 -5.25 21.68 13.63
C THR A 157 -5.35 22.58 12.40
N GLU A 158 -4.32 23.36 12.10
CA GLU A 158 -4.28 24.23 10.92
C GLU A 158 -4.27 23.43 9.62
N ALA A 159 -3.53 22.31 9.59
CA ALA A 159 -3.48 21.41 8.45
C ALA A 159 -4.78 20.60 8.29
N GLU A 160 -5.39 20.17 9.40
CA GLU A 160 -6.72 19.55 9.42
C GLU A 160 -7.77 20.48 8.82
N LYS A 161 -7.79 21.75 9.27
CA LYS A 161 -8.68 22.78 8.73
C LYS A 161 -8.45 23.02 7.25
N PHE A 162 -7.20 23.13 6.81
CA PHE A 162 -6.85 23.27 5.40
C PHE A 162 -7.36 22.09 4.57
N TRP A 163 -7.17 20.86 5.04
CA TRP A 163 -7.61 19.65 4.36
C TRP A 163 -9.13 19.63 4.20
N TRP A 164 -9.85 19.81 5.30
CA TRP A 164 -11.32 19.84 5.31
C TRP A 164 -11.89 20.91 4.38
N GLN A 165 -11.29 22.11 4.37
CA GLN A 165 -11.72 23.21 3.50
C GLN A 165 -11.46 22.95 2.00
N SER A 166 -10.44 22.17 1.68
CA SER A 166 -9.98 21.96 0.30
C SER A 166 -10.54 20.67 -0.33
N PHE A 167 -10.68 19.62 0.47
CA PHE A 167 -10.94 18.25 0.01
C PHE A 167 -12.13 17.58 0.71
N GLY A 168 -12.65 18.14 1.82
CA GLY A 168 -13.67 17.49 2.63
C GLY A 168 -13.10 16.38 3.53
N ASN A 169 -13.90 15.34 3.79
CA ASN A 169 -13.50 14.11 4.47
C ASN A 169 -13.16 13.03 3.45
#